data_AF-A0A419AN88-F1
#
_entry.id   AF-A0A419AN88-F1
#
_cell.length_a   1.000
_cell.length_b   1.000
_cell.length_c   1.000
_cell.angle_alpha   90.00
_cell.angle_beta   90.00
_cell.angle_gamma   90.00
#
_symmetry.space_group_name_H-M   'P 1'
#
loop_
_entity.id
_entity.type
_entity.pdbx_description
1 polymer ?
#
loop_
_entity_poly.entity_id
_entity_poly.type
_entity_poly.pdbx_seq_one_letter_code
_entity_poly.pdbx_strand_id
1 'polypeptide(L)' 'MNLNIKILKKGDTVISVLPYEGSVAIAVKRKSGHVEIILISKNSDGLPEISSTWTIGEGDNEIEVRDGDVRISTF' A
#
# COMPACT_ATOMS: atom_id res chain seq x y z
N MET A 1 -8.79 -2.61 -23.79
CA MET A 1 -9.41 -2.50 -22.46
C MET A 1 -8.80 -1.29 -21.78
N ASN A 2 -9.61 -0.33 -21.33
CA ASN A 2 -9.13 0.82 -20.56
C ASN A 2 -9.45 0.58 -19.09
N LEU A 3 -8.41 0.36 -18.27
CA LEU A 3 -8.53 0.16 -16.83
C LEU A 3 -8.16 1.47 -16.12
N ASN A 4 -8.99 1.91 -15.19
CA ASN A 4 -8.73 3.10 -14.37
C ASN A 4 -8.82 2.73 -12.89
N ILE A 5 -7.69 2.84 -12.18
CA ILE A 5 -7.60 2.49 -10.76
C ILE A 5 -7.54 3.79 -9.94
N LYS A 6 -8.62 4.09 -9.21
CA LYS A 6 -8.79 5.34 -8.46
C LYS A 6 -8.29 5.22 -7.02
N ILE A 7 -6.97 5.30 -6.83
CA ILE A 7 -6.31 5.13 -5.52
C ILE A 7 -5.99 6.44 -4.78
N LEU A 8 -6.12 7.59 -5.45
CA LEU A 8 -5.77 8.90 -4.91
C LEU A 8 -7.02 9.71 -4.51
N LYS A 9 -6.94 10.41 -3.39
CA LYS A 9 -7.88 11.46 -2.99
C LYS A 9 -7.27 12.84 -3.26
N LYS A 10 -8.10 13.90 -3.19
CA LYS A 10 -7.63 15.28 -3.39
C LYS A 10 -6.56 15.65 -2.35
N GLY A 11 -5.37 15.99 -2.84
CA GLY A 11 -4.22 16.36 -2.00
C GLY A 11 -3.25 15.20 -1.75
N ASP A 12 -3.54 14.00 -2.22
CA ASP A 12 -2.57 12.90 -2.21
C ASP A 12 -1.55 13.07 -3.34
N THR A 13 -0.39 12.42 -3.22
CA THR A 13 0.66 12.44 -4.24
C THR A 13 1.32 11.07 -4.35
N VAL A 14 1.51 10.58 -5.57
CA VAL A 14 2.31 9.38 -5.82
C VAL A 14 3.78 9.72 -5.64
N ILE A 15 4.45 9.01 -4.75
CA ILE A 15 5.89 9.14 -4.50
C ILE A 15 6.66 8.26 -5.47
N SER A 16 6.23 7.00 -5.61
CA SER A 16 6.93 6.00 -6.43
C SER A 16 5.99 4.88 -6.85
N VAL A 17 6.36 4.21 -7.95
CA VAL A 17 5.73 2.99 -8.45
C VAL A 17 6.86 2.01 -8.73
N LEU A 18 6.84 0.85 -8.07
CA LEU A 18 7.91 -0.15 -8.15
C LEU A 18 7.33 -1.57 -8.29
N PRO A 19 8.04 -2.48 -8.99
CA PRO A 19 7.71 -3.89 -8.95
C PRO A 19 7.98 -4.46 -7.55
N TYR A 20 7.10 -5.33 -7.07
CA TYR A 20 7.21 -5.99 -5.77
C TYR A 20 6.64 -7.40 -5.84
N GLU A 21 7.48 -8.43 -5.84
CA GLU A 21 7.09 -9.85 -5.78
C GLU A 21 5.93 -10.23 -6.75
N GLY A 22 6.03 -9.84 -8.02
CA GLY A 22 4.99 -10.12 -9.02
C GLY A 22 3.77 -9.18 -8.97
N SER A 23 3.76 -8.24 -8.03
CA SER A 23 2.81 -7.13 -7.90
C SER A 23 3.45 -5.80 -8.28
N VAL A 24 2.64 -4.75 -8.32
CA VAL A 24 3.08 -3.36 -8.39
C VAL A 24 2.80 -2.71 -7.04
N ALA A 25 3.83 -2.19 -6.39
CA ALA A 25 3.71 -1.38 -5.18
C ALA A 25 3.70 0.11 -5.54
N ILE A 26 2.67 0.82 -5.09
CA ILE A 26 2.50 2.25 -5.29
C ILE A 26 2.61 2.94 -3.94
N ALA A 27 3.66 3.74 -3.77
CA ALA A 27 3.83 4.57 -2.59
C ALA A 27 3.08 5.89 -2.78
N VAL A 28 2.12 6.17 -1.89
CA VAL A 28 1.26 7.36 -1.92
C VAL A 28 1.43 8.15 -0.64
N LYS A 29 1.86 9.41 -0.74
CA LYS A 29 1.79 10.36 0.37
C LYS A 29 0.35 10.82 0.52
N ARG A 30 -0.29 10.49 1.64
CA ARG A 30 -1.62 11.00 1.97
C ARG A 30 -1.55 12.45 2.43
N LYS A 31 -2.62 13.20 2.23
CA LYS A 31 -2.72 14.60 2.72
C LYS A 31 -2.41 14.74 4.23
N SER A 32 -2.74 13.73 5.03
CA SER A 32 -2.46 13.68 6.48
C SER A 32 -0.99 13.50 6.84
N GLY A 33 -0.10 13.25 5.88
CA GLY A 33 1.34 13.16 6.09
C GLY A 33 1.90 11.74 6.08
N HIS A 34 1.10 10.73 6.45
CA HIS A 34 1.51 9.32 6.36
C HIS A 34 1.62 8.84 4.90
N VAL A 35 2.36 7.75 4.71
CA VAL A 35 2.53 7.11 3.41
C VAL A 35 1.74 5.81 3.40
N GLU A 36 1.05 5.52 2.32
CA GLU A 36 0.47 4.19 2.08
C GLU A 36 1.24 3.49 0.95
N ILE A 37 1.53 2.21 1.13
CA ILE A 37 1.99 1.31 0.08
C ILE A 37 0.80 0.50 -0.38
N ILE A 38 0.35 0.72 -1.61
CA ILE A 38 -0.79 0.02 -2.20
C ILE A 38 -0.23 -1.04 -3.14
N LEU A 39 -0.53 -2.30 -2.85
CA LEU A 39 -0.15 -3.42 -3.70
C LEU A 39 -1.25 -3.73 -4.70
N ILE A 40 -0.87 -3.78 -5.98
CA ILE A 40 -1.74 -4.19 -7.08
C ILE A 40 -1.19 -5.48 -7.69
N SER A 41 -1.96 -6.56 -7.56
CA SER A 41 -1.67 -7.86 -8.16
C SER A 41 -2.76 -8.25 -9.15
N LYS A 42 -2.53 -9.33 -9.92
CA LYS A 42 -3.58 -9.90 -10.77
C LYS A 42 -4.44 -10.86 -9.96
N ASN A 43 -5.75 -10.75 -10.12
CA ASN A 43 -6.71 -11.72 -9.59
C ASN A 43 -6.73 -13.02 -10.41
N SER A 44 -7.62 -13.95 -10.06
CA SER A 44 -7.77 -15.23 -10.77
C SER A 44 -8.11 -15.10 -12.26
N ASP A 45 -8.75 -13.99 -12.64
CA ASP A 45 -9.13 -13.69 -14.03
C ASP A 45 -8.03 -12.90 -14.78
N GLY A 46 -6.88 -12.68 -14.14
CA GLY A 46 -5.76 -11.92 -14.69
C GLY A 46 -5.96 -10.40 -14.67
N LEU A 47 -7.00 -9.90 -14.00
CA LEU A 47 -7.32 -8.47 -13.89
C LEU A 47 -6.60 -7.85 -12.68
N PRO A 48 -6.10 -6.60 -12.78
CA PRO A 48 -5.49 -5.93 -11.64
C PRO A 48 -6.49 -5.67 -10.52
N GLU A 49 -6.13 -6.01 -9.29
CA GLU A 49 -6.88 -5.76 -8.06
C GLU A 49 -5.95 -5.22 -6.97
N ILE A 50 -6.52 -4.48 -6.00
CA ILE A 50 -5.78 -4.06 -4.81
C ILE A 50 -5.75 -5.25 -3.85
N SER A 51 -4.57 -5.82 -3.64
CA SER A 51 -4.41 -7.02 -2.79
C SER A 51 -4.03 -6.69 -1.36
N SER A 52 -3.34 -5.57 -1.14
CA SER A 52 -3.01 -5.11 0.21
C SER A 52 -2.78 -3.61 0.25
N THR A 53 -2.88 -3.04 1.44
CA THR A 53 -2.50 -1.65 1.70
C THR A 53 -1.80 -1.60 3.05
N TRP A 54 -0.58 -1.07 3.07
CA TRP A 54 0.21 -0.89 4.27
C TRP A 54 0.35 0.59 4.57
N THR A 55 0.14 0.98 5.81
CA THR A 55 0.37 2.35 6.26
C THR A 55 1.76 2.43 6.87
N ILE A 56 2.59 3.31 6.33
CA ILE A 56 3.88 3.70 6.90
C ILE A 56 3.64 4.98 7.70
N GLY A 57 3.65 4.84 9.03
CA GLY A 57 3.48 5.90 10.01
C GLY A 57 4.76 6.21 10.79
N GLU A 58 4.63 7.03 11.82
CA GLU A 58 5.71 7.35 12.76
C GLU A 58 5.83 6.25 13.83
N GLY A 59 7.07 5.92 14.25
CA GLY A 59 7.36 4.91 15.26
C GLY A 59 8.85 4.58 15.36
N ASP A 60 9.21 3.65 16.24
CA ASP A 60 10.60 3.26 16.54
C ASP A 60 11.03 1.98 15.77
N ASN A 61 10.90 2.00 14.43
CA ASN A 61 11.21 0.86 13.55
C ASN A 61 10.47 -0.45 13.92
N GLU A 62 9.16 -0.37 14.11
CA GLU A 62 8.31 -1.53 14.45
C GLU A 62 7.25 -1.83 13.37
N ILE A 63 6.74 -3.07 13.36
CA ILE A 63 5.62 -3.49 12.52
C ILE A 63 4.42 -3.77 13.43
N GLU A 64 3.38 -2.94 13.31
CA GLU A 64 2.13 -3.14 14.03
C GLU A 64 1.11 -3.87 13.14
N VAL A 65 0.68 -5.06 13.55
CA VAL A 65 -0.40 -5.80 12.88
C VAL A 65 -1.66 -5.70 13.73
N ARG A 66 -2.63 -4.90 13.28
CA ARG A 66 -3.92 -4.78 13.94
C ARG A 66 -4.91 -5.77 13.37
N ASP A 67 -4.76 -7.02 13.77
CA ASP A 67 -5.79 -8.04 13.61
C ASP A 67 -5.80 -8.92 14.86
N GLY A 68 -6.73 -8.67 15.78
CA GLY A 68 -6.92 -9.48 16.99
C GLY A 68 -5.74 -9.60 17.97
N ASP A 69 -4.80 -8.65 17.99
CA ASP A 69 -3.57 -8.57 18.82
C ASP A 69 -2.40 -9.49 18.38
N VAL A 70 -1.62 -9.04 17.39
CA VAL A 70 -0.25 -9.56 17.18
C VAL A 70 0.73 -8.38 17.04
N ARG A 71 1.62 -8.23 18.03
CA ARG A 71 2.74 -7.27 18.00
C ARG A 71 4.03 -8.01 17.64
N ILE A 72 4.60 -7.68 16.48
CA ILE A 72 5.91 -8.18 16.06
C ILE A 72 6.89 -7.00 16.14
N SER A 73 7.73 -6.99 17.18
CA SER A 73 8.87 -6.07 17.29
C SER A 73 10.13 -6.80 16.87
N THR A 74 10.73 -6.41 15.76
CA THR A 74 12.07 -6.87 15.36
C THR A 74 13.07 -5.77 15.64
N PHE A 75 14.05 -6.07 16.51
CA PHE A 75 15.19 -5.22 16.84
C PHE A 75 16.38 -5.51 15.91
#